data_AF-A0A7C9D7T5-F1
#
_entry.id   AF-A0A7C9D7T5-F1
#
_cell.length_a   1.000
_cell.length_b   1.000
_cell.length_c   1.000
_cell.angle_alpha   90.00
_cell.angle_beta   90.00
_cell.angle_gamma   90.00
#
_symmetry.space_group_name_H-M   'P 1'
#
loop_
_entity.id
_entity.type
_entity.pdbx_description
1 polymer ?
#
loop_
_entity_poly.entity_id
_entity_poly.type
_entity_poly.pdbx_seq_one_letter_code
_entity_poly.pdbx_strand_id
1 'polypeptide(L)'
;MSILKKSSSVWVSSLLSSLDTMWTSIDESISKDGKASVLGPLQKCLFTFLSKSIVGADPASYSPKLADSGFIMLDKWLALQLLPTIHIPAFQPLVEIFLHSFSYPFWLVKGDYEKLTHFVAQEGKEVIQW
;
A
#
# COMPACT_ATOMS: atom_id res chain seq x y z
N MET A 1 19.62 -0.30 5.07
CA MET A 1 19.83 0.62 6.21
C MET A 1 20.28 2.02 5.79
N SER A 2 20.93 2.20 4.62
CA SER A 2 21.34 3.50 4.07
C SER A 2 20.17 4.40 3.65
N ILE A 3 19.11 3.84 3.05
CA ILE A 3 17.95 4.61 2.56
C ILE A 3 17.19 5.30 3.70
N LEU A 4 16.85 4.58 4.77
CA LEU A 4 16.21 5.17 5.96
C LEU A 4 17.12 6.18 6.69
N LYS A 5 18.44 5.97 6.62
CA LYS A 5 19.42 6.95 7.13
C LYS A 5 19.47 8.21 6.26
N LYS A 6 19.28 8.09 4.93
CA LYS A 6 19.14 9.25 4.02
C LYS A 6 17.83 9.99 4.29
N SER A 7 16.75 9.27 4.58
CA SER A 7 15.46 9.87 4.96
C SER A 7 15.37 10.28 6.44
N SER A 8 16.47 10.27 7.19
CA SER A 8 16.46 10.44 8.65
C SER A 8 15.92 11.81 9.09
N SER A 9 15.98 12.82 8.23
CA SER A 9 15.41 14.15 8.45
C SER A 9 13.90 14.24 8.16
N VAL A 10 13.34 13.32 7.36
CA VAL A 10 11.97 13.40 6.84
C VAL A 10 11.05 12.33 7.46
N TRP A 11 11.58 11.16 7.82
CA TRP A 11 10.74 10.03 8.23
C TRP A 11 9.92 10.31 9.50
N VAL A 12 10.47 10.97 10.53
CA VAL A 12 9.74 11.26 11.77
C VAL A 12 8.58 12.21 11.50
N SER A 13 8.83 13.32 10.80
CA SER A 13 7.80 14.31 10.48
C SER A 13 6.73 13.71 9.55
N SER A 14 7.14 12.90 8.57
CA SER A 14 6.23 12.17 7.70
C SER A 14 5.39 11.15 8.45
N LEU A 15 5.96 10.43 9.41
CA LEU A 15 5.24 9.46 10.23
C LEU A 15 4.19 10.15 11.09
N LEU A 16 4.59 11.20 11.82
CA LEU A 16 3.68 11.97 12.68
C LEU A 16 2.53 12.57 11.88
N SER A 17 2.81 13.18 10.73
CA SER A 17 1.77 13.75 9.86
C SER A 17 0.81 12.67 9.30
N SER A 18 1.33 11.49 8.94
CA SER A 18 0.50 10.39 8.43
C SER A 18 -0.37 9.77 9.54
N LEU A 19 0.18 9.64 10.75
CA LEU A 19 -0.56 9.18 11.92
C LEU A 19 -1.65 10.17 12.35
N ASP A 20 -1.35 11.47 12.33
CA ASP A 20 -2.34 12.51 12.65
C ASP A 20 -3.54 12.47 11.70
N THR A 21 -3.27 12.31 10.41
CA THR A 21 -4.31 12.09 9.38
C THR A 21 -5.11 10.81 9.64
N MET A 22 -4.43 9.72 10.02
CA MET A 22 -5.08 8.45 10.34
C MET A 22 -6.02 8.57 11.53
N TRP A 23 -5.57 9.17 12.64
CA TRP A 23 -6.37 9.35 13.84
C TRP A 23 -7.55 10.28 13.61
N THR A 24 -7.35 11.37 12.88
CA THR A 24 -8.44 12.29 12.48
C THR A 24 -9.52 11.54 11.68
N SER A 25 -9.12 10.70 10.71
CA SER A 25 -10.07 9.90 9.92
C SER A 25 -10.82 8.85 10.75
N ILE A 26 -10.17 8.27 11.76
CA ILE A 26 -10.78 7.31 12.68
C ILE A 26 -11.79 8.02 13.58
N ASP A 27 -11.42 9.16 14.18
CA ASP A 27 -12.30 9.95 15.05
C ASP A 27 -13.53 10.46 14.31
N GLU A 28 -13.37 10.89 13.06
CA GLU A 28 -14.49 11.27 12.20
C GLU A 28 -15.45 10.09 11.96
N SER A 29 -14.91 8.90 11.72
CA SER A 29 -15.70 7.70 11.46
C SER A 29 -16.44 7.22 12.71
N ILE A 30 -15.79 7.26 13.88
CA ILE A 30 -16.43 6.98 15.18
C ILE A 30 -17.56 7.99 15.44
N SER A 31 -17.33 9.27 15.18
CA SER A 31 -18.32 10.33 15.41
C SER A 31 -19.56 10.18 14.51
N LYS A 32 -19.38 9.69 13.27
CA LYS A 32 -20.46 9.52 12.29
C LYS A 32 -21.23 8.21 12.49
N ASP A 33 -20.51 7.09 12.63
CA ASP A 33 -21.09 5.75 12.54
C ASP A 33 -21.08 4.98 13.89
N GLY A 34 -20.52 5.56 14.95
CA GLY A 34 -20.35 4.92 16.26
C GLY A 34 -19.31 3.79 16.29
N LYS A 35 -18.65 3.51 15.15
CA LYS A 35 -17.62 2.49 14.95
C LYS A 35 -16.67 2.92 13.84
N ALA A 36 -15.42 2.47 13.90
CA ALA A 36 -14.44 2.72 12.84
C ALA A 36 -13.60 1.48 12.55
N SER A 37 -13.24 1.32 11.28
CA SER A 37 -12.24 0.34 10.86
C SER A 37 -10.85 0.97 10.93
N VAL A 38 -9.91 0.30 11.60
CA VAL A 38 -8.53 0.78 11.74
C VAL A 38 -7.65 0.34 10.58
N LEU A 39 -7.94 -0.83 9.98
CA LEU A 39 -7.07 -1.44 8.97
C LEU A 39 -6.89 -0.57 7.72
N GLY A 40 -7.99 -0.04 7.16
CA GLY A 40 -7.95 0.81 5.96
C GLY A 40 -7.14 2.10 6.18
N PRO A 41 -7.47 2.91 7.20
CA PRO A 41 -6.69 4.10 7.55
C PRO A 41 -5.21 3.79 7.84
N LEU A 42 -4.92 2.68 8.53
CA LEU A 42 -3.55 2.25 8.81
C LEU A 42 -2.78 1.91 7.53
N GLN A 43 -3.36 1.14 6.62
CA GLN A 43 -2.70 0.81 5.34
C GLN A 43 -2.43 2.06 4.51
N LYS A 44 -3.37 3.01 4.46
CA LYS A 44 -3.19 4.30 3.77
C LYS A 44 -2.10 5.15 4.43
N CYS A 45 -2.06 5.19 5.76
CA CYS A 45 -1.01 5.85 6.53
C CYS A 45 0.37 5.26 6.21
N LEU A 46 0.51 3.93 6.29
CA LEU A 46 1.76 3.23 6.01
C LEU A 46 2.23 3.44 4.57
N PHE A 47 1.32 3.35 3.60
CA PHE A 47 1.65 3.58 2.19
C PHE A 47 2.18 5.00 1.96
N THR A 48 1.53 6.01 2.54
CA THR A 48 1.94 7.42 2.43
C THR A 48 3.30 7.65 3.09
N PHE A 49 3.47 7.16 4.32
CA PHE A 49 4.72 7.26 5.07
C PHE A 49 5.90 6.59 4.36
N LEU A 50 5.71 5.35 3.88
CA LEU A 50 6.75 4.59 3.19
C LEU A 50 7.08 5.22 1.84
N SER A 51 6.10 5.74 1.11
CA SER A 51 6.36 6.46 -0.14
C SER A 51 7.22 7.70 0.10
N LYS A 52 6.89 8.52 1.11
CA LYS A 52 7.68 9.69 1.49
C LYS A 52 9.08 9.33 1.98
N SER A 53 9.20 8.25 2.75
CA SER A 53 10.48 7.88 3.39
C SER A 53 11.42 7.11 2.46
N ILE A 54 10.88 6.24 1.59
CA ILE A 54 11.67 5.36 0.72
C ILE A 54 11.83 5.98 -0.67
N VAL A 55 10.72 6.42 -1.29
CA VAL A 55 10.75 7.02 -2.63
C VAL A 55 11.18 8.48 -2.57
N GLY A 56 10.93 9.16 -1.44
CA GLY A 56 11.24 10.58 -1.26
C GLY A 56 10.13 11.52 -1.75
N ALA A 57 8.97 10.97 -2.15
CA ALA A 57 7.88 11.74 -2.73
C ALA A 57 6.54 11.37 -2.10
N ASP A 58 5.63 12.35 -2.07
CA ASP A 58 4.25 12.14 -1.68
C ASP A 58 3.48 11.51 -2.86
N PRO A 59 2.81 10.36 -2.68
CA PRO A 59 1.93 9.79 -3.70
C PRO A 59 0.89 10.77 -4.25
N ALA A 60 0.46 11.74 -3.44
CA ALA A 60 -0.51 12.77 -3.83
C ALA A 60 0.04 13.74 -4.87
N SER A 61 1.35 13.99 -4.88
CA SER A 61 2.02 14.84 -5.87
C SER A 61 2.02 14.21 -7.26
N TYR A 62 2.04 12.88 -7.33
CA TYR A 62 2.04 12.14 -8.59
C TYR A 62 0.62 11.91 -9.12
N SER A 63 -0.27 11.38 -8.27
CA SER A 63 -1.65 11.11 -8.67
C SER A 63 -2.57 11.04 -7.45
N PRO A 64 -3.69 11.79 -7.43
CA PRO A 64 -4.69 11.69 -6.38
C PRO A 64 -5.23 10.27 -6.19
N LYS A 65 -5.36 9.52 -7.29
CA LYS A 65 -5.81 8.13 -7.27
C LYS A 65 -4.79 7.21 -6.60
N LEU A 66 -3.50 7.47 -6.78
CA LEU A 66 -2.44 6.69 -6.16
C LEU A 66 -2.38 6.96 -4.64
N ALA A 67 -2.53 8.21 -4.23
CA ALA A 67 -2.62 8.54 -2.80
C ALA A 67 -3.80 7.88 -2.10
N ASP A 68 -4.94 7.78 -2.79
CA ASP A 68 -6.14 7.20 -2.19
C ASP A 68 -6.18 5.68 -2.25
N SER A 69 -5.73 5.06 -3.34
CA SER A 69 -5.91 3.62 -3.60
C SER A 69 -4.62 2.85 -3.85
N GLY A 70 -3.44 3.47 -3.70
CA GLY A 70 -2.15 2.82 -3.94
C GLY A 70 -1.86 1.64 -3.02
N PHE A 71 -2.29 1.71 -1.75
CA PHE A 71 -2.21 0.57 -0.84
C PHE A 71 -3.05 -0.63 -1.31
N ILE A 72 -4.23 -0.37 -1.88
CA ILE A 72 -5.10 -1.42 -2.46
C ILE A 72 -4.45 -2.03 -3.70
N MET A 73 -3.78 -1.22 -4.53
CA MET A 73 -3.03 -1.72 -5.69
C MET A 73 -1.93 -2.69 -5.27
N LEU A 74 -1.21 -2.37 -4.18
CA LEU A 74 -0.21 -3.27 -3.60
C LEU A 74 -0.82 -4.54 -3.02
N ASP A 75 -1.91 -4.41 -2.25
CA ASP A 75 -2.60 -5.56 -1.65
C ASP A 75 -3.10 -6.53 -2.73
N LYS A 76 -3.66 -6.03 -3.84
CA LYS A 76 -4.09 -6.88 -4.96
C LYS A 76 -2.92 -7.64 -5.59
N TRP A 77 -1.81 -6.95 -5.84
CA TRP A 77 -0.63 -7.57 -6.42
C TRP A 77 -0.05 -8.63 -5.49
N LEU A 78 0.08 -8.33 -4.19
CA LEU A 78 0.58 -9.25 -3.19
C LEU A 78 -0.37 -10.43 -2.97
N ALA A 79 -1.67 -10.19 -2.91
CA ALA A 79 -2.68 -11.24 -2.78
C ALA A 79 -2.56 -12.24 -3.92
N LEU A 80 -2.39 -11.79 -5.17
CA LEU A 80 -2.21 -12.67 -6.33
C LEU A 80 -1.02 -13.63 -6.16
N GLN A 81 0.06 -13.17 -5.53
CA GLN A 81 1.26 -13.97 -5.27
C GLN A 81 1.09 -14.93 -4.09
N LEU A 82 0.37 -14.50 -3.06
CA LEU A 82 0.17 -15.27 -1.84
C LEU A 82 -0.97 -16.29 -1.95
N LEU A 83 -1.92 -16.08 -2.87
CA LEU A 83 -3.10 -16.92 -3.08
C LEU A 83 -2.81 -18.43 -3.01
N PRO A 84 -1.76 -18.97 -3.67
CA PRO A 84 -1.49 -20.40 -3.61
C PRO A 84 -0.96 -20.94 -2.28
N THR A 85 -0.56 -20.05 -1.35
CA THR A 85 0.19 -20.41 -0.13
C THR A 85 -0.55 -20.12 1.16
N ILE A 86 -1.55 -19.23 1.12
CA ILE A 86 -2.27 -18.79 2.31
C ILE A 86 -3.47 -19.70 2.58
N HIS A 87 -3.71 -20.01 3.86
CA HIS A 87 -4.93 -20.70 4.24
C HIS A 87 -6.13 -19.75 4.13
N ILE A 88 -7.13 -20.13 3.32
CA ILE A 88 -8.37 -19.37 3.16
C ILE A 88 -9.51 -20.17 3.83
N PRO A 89 -10.11 -19.66 4.92
CA PRO A 89 -11.16 -20.36 5.66
C PRO A 89 -12.51 -20.27 4.91
N ALA A 90 -12.59 -20.90 3.75
CA ALA A 90 -13.77 -21.01 2.90
C ALA A 90 -14.01 -22.48 2.51
N PHE A 91 -14.99 -22.74 1.64
CA PHE A 91 -15.32 -24.10 1.21
C PHE A 91 -14.12 -24.75 0.49
N GLN A 92 -13.44 -25.65 1.19
CA GLN A 92 -12.10 -26.13 0.83
C GLN A 92 -12.00 -26.70 -0.59
N PRO A 93 -12.95 -27.52 -1.11
CA PRO A 93 -12.83 -28.02 -2.48
C PRO A 93 -12.72 -26.93 -3.55
N LEU A 94 -13.46 -25.82 -3.40
CA LEU A 94 -13.37 -24.69 -4.33
C LEU A 94 -12.07 -23.92 -4.13
N VAL A 95 -11.63 -23.75 -2.89
CA VAL A 95 -10.36 -23.07 -2.57
C VAL A 95 -9.18 -23.83 -3.18
N GLU A 96 -9.13 -25.15 -3.04
CA GLU A 96 -8.03 -25.94 -3.60
C GLU A 96 -8.01 -25.85 -5.13
N ILE A 97 -9.18 -26.04 -5.78
CA ILE A 97 -9.27 -26.04 -7.26
C ILE A 97 -8.95 -24.68 -7.84
N PHE A 98 -9.50 -23.59 -7.29
CA PHE A 98 -9.38 -22.27 -7.88
C PHE A 98 -8.18 -21.49 -7.35
N LEU A 99 -7.88 -21.55 -6.05
CA LEU A 99 -6.92 -20.63 -5.43
C LEU A 99 -5.53 -21.26 -5.21
N HIS A 100 -5.45 -22.56 -4.95
CA HIS A 100 -4.18 -23.24 -4.62
C HIS A 100 -3.58 -24.08 -5.75
N SER A 101 -4.36 -24.45 -6.77
CA SER A 101 -3.90 -25.38 -7.81
C SER A 101 -3.04 -24.74 -8.89
N PHE A 102 -3.11 -23.42 -9.10
CA PHE A 102 -2.38 -22.75 -10.17
C PHE A 102 -1.93 -21.34 -9.78
N SER A 103 -0.81 -20.92 -10.36
CA SER A 103 -0.38 -19.53 -10.28
C SER A 103 -1.31 -18.66 -11.12
N TYR A 104 -1.88 -17.64 -10.48
CA TYR A 104 -2.75 -16.70 -11.19
C TYR A 104 -1.96 -15.84 -12.16
N PRO A 105 -2.54 -15.52 -13.33
CA PRO A 105 -1.81 -14.83 -14.36
C PRO A 105 -1.66 -13.34 -14.05
N PHE A 106 -0.46 -12.81 -14.24
CA PHE A 106 -0.07 -11.44 -13.85
C PHE A 106 -0.91 -10.33 -14.51
N TRP A 107 -1.51 -10.58 -15.68
CA TRP A 107 -2.30 -9.57 -16.40
C TRP A 107 -3.52 -9.07 -15.60
N LEU A 108 -3.98 -9.82 -14.58
CA LEU A 108 -5.05 -9.39 -13.66
C LEU A 108 -4.69 -8.17 -12.82
N VAL A 109 -3.40 -7.98 -12.53
CA VAL A 109 -2.89 -6.87 -11.68
C VAL A 109 -1.95 -5.94 -12.42
N LYS A 110 -1.66 -6.23 -13.70
CA LYS A 110 -0.67 -5.50 -14.52
C LYS A 110 -0.88 -3.99 -14.51
N GLY A 111 -2.10 -3.50 -14.72
CA GLY A 111 -2.35 -2.06 -14.79
C GLY A 111 -2.21 -1.32 -13.45
N ASP A 112 -2.45 -2.00 -12.32
CA ASP A 112 -2.23 -1.43 -10.98
C ASP A 112 -0.74 -1.49 -10.61
N TYR A 113 -0.06 -2.58 -10.98
CA TYR A 113 1.39 -2.72 -10.85
C TYR A 113 2.15 -1.66 -11.66
N GLU A 114 1.78 -1.45 -12.93
CA GLU A 114 2.44 -0.46 -13.79
C GLU A 114 2.38 0.95 -13.19
N LYS A 115 1.23 1.37 -12.66
CA LYS A 115 1.10 2.68 -11.98
C LYS A 115 2.06 2.82 -10.79
N LEU A 116 2.17 1.78 -9.96
CA LEU A 116 3.08 1.76 -8.82
C LEU A 116 4.53 1.84 -9.28
N THR A 117 4.90 1.07 -10.30
CA THR A 117 6.28 1.09 -10.83
C THR A 117 6.62 2.40 -11.52
N HIS A 118 5.68 3.02 -12.23
CA HIS A 118 5.88 4.32 -12.87
C HIS A 118 6.08 5.42 -11.84
N PHE A 119 5.28 5.43 -10.76
CA PHE A 119 5.48 6.34 -9.63
C PHE A 119 6.90 6.22 -9.06
N VAL A 120 7.31 4.99 -8.72
CA VAL A 120 8.65 4.76 -8.16
C VAL A 120 9.74 5.14 -9.15
N ALA A 121 9.59 4.81 -10.44
CA ALA A 121 10.56 5.14 -11.48
C ALA A 121 10.70 6.65 -11.74
N GLN A 122 9.61 7.42 -11.64
CA GLN A 122 9.60 8.85 -11.93
C GLN A 122 10.05 9.69 -10.74
N GLU A 123 9.53 9.39 -9.56
CA GLU A 123 9.78 10.15 -8.33
C GLU A 123 11.02 9.64 -7.58
N GLY A 124 11.28 8.33 -7.63
CA GLY A 124 12.41 7.68 -6.96
C GLY A 124 13.71 7.71 -7.74
N LYS A 125 13.90 8.62 -8.72
CA LYS A 125 15.11 8.65 -9.56
C LYS A 125 16.41 8.74 -8.75
N GLU A 126 16.41 9.54 -7.68
CA GLU A 126 17.55 9.64 -6.77
C GLU A 126 17.84 8.36 -5.97
N VAL A 127 16.86 7.46 -5.87
CA VAL A 127 16.95 6.19 -5.15
C VAL A 127 17.32 5.06 -6.11
N ILE A 128 16.92 5.16 -7.39
CA ILE A 128 17.13 4.13 -8.41
C ILE A 128 18.48 4.26 -9.14
N GLN A 129 19.05 5.46 -9.26
CA GLN A 129 20.33 5.69 -9.95
C GLN A 129 21.58 5.31 -9.11
N TRP A 130 21.43 4.38 -8.16
CA TRP A 130 22.52 3.84 -7.35
C TRP A 130 23.12 2.58 -7.95
#